data_AF-A0A8D2CX52-F1
#
_entry.id   AF-A0A8D2CX52-F1
#
_cell.length_a   1.000
_cell.length_b   1.000
_cell.length_c   1.000
_cell.angle_alpha   90.00
_cell.angle_beta   90.00
_cell.angle_gamma   90.00
#
_symmetry.space_group_name_H-M   'P 1'
#
loop_
_entity.id
_entity.type
_entity.pdbx_description
1 polymer ?
#
loop_
_entity_poly.entity_id
_entity_poly.type
_entity_poly.pdbx_seq_one_letter_code
_entity_poly.pdbx_strand_id
1 'polypeptide(L)'
;MSGRTKLRRGARFFRGRSEEPGSSASISALLGEHENPDGNGLTRSRKIILSITFIVTFLLVGLLNNQWLKETEFHQKSRHLYSIIAEYGSRLYNYQTRLRMPKEQLELLKKESQTLENNFREILFLIEQIDVLKALLRDMKDGTHNYSWNVHGDAAQDQDSTDEMSNLVHYVLKKLRGDMVQMADYALKSAGASIIEAGTSESYKNNKAKLYWHGIGFLNYEMPPDIILQPDVHPGKCWAFPGSQGHILIKLARKIIPTAVTMEHISEKVSPSGNISSAPKEFSVYGIAKKCEGEEVFLGRFIYNKTETTVQTFELQHEVSEPLLCVNLKILSNWGHPKYTCLYRFRVHGVPNDHT
;
A
#
# COMPACT_ATOMS: atom_id res chain seq x y z
N MET A 1 16.30 7.90 -71.27
CA MET A 1 15.02 7.16 -71.38
C MET A 1 14.22 7.43 -70.11
N SER A 2 12.98 7.91 -70.27
CA SER A 2 11.83 7.96 -69.33
C SER A 2 12.09 8.37 -67.87
N GLY A 3 11.50 9.39 -67.24
CA GLY A 3 10.37 10.27 -67.53
C GLY A 3 10.05 10.99 -66.20
N ARG A 4 9.82 12.30 -66.24
CA ARG A 4 9.72 13.22 -65.09
C ARG A 4 8.36 13.91 -65.16
N THR A 5 7.61 14.04 -64.06
CA THR A 5 6.55 15.08 -63.88
C THR A 5 6.13 15.12 -62.41
N LYS A 6 6.38 16.18 -61.62
CA LYS A 6 5.83 17.54 -61.55
C LYS A 6 4.41 17.68 -60.96
N LEU A 7 4.37 18.59 -60.00
CA LEU A 7 3.31 19.19 -59.20
C LEU A 7 2.22 19.93 -60.04
N ARG A 8 1.06 20.15 -59.38
CA ARG A 8 0.26 21.40 -59.26
C ARG A 8 -1.11 21.52 -60.00
N ARG A 9 -2.11 21.90 -59.17
CA ARG A 9 -3.10 23.02 -59.30
C ARG A 9 -4.47 22.82 -59.98
N GLY A 10 -5.49 23.41 -59.31
CA GLY A 10 -6.71 24.00 -59.89
C GLY A 10 -7.98 23.50 -59.18
N ALA A 11 -8.63 24.24 -58.26
CA ALA A 11 -9.57 25.36 -58.50
C ALA A 11 -10.85 24.91 -59.25
N ARG A 12 -12.08 25.38 -59.03
CA ARG A 12 -12.78 26.26 -58.08
C ARG A 12 -14.26 26.19 -58.54
N PHE A 13 -15.19 26.34 -57.60
CA PHE A 13 -16.40 27.16 -57.67
C PHE A 13 -17.76 26.67 -58.24
N PHE A 14 -18.76 26.70 -57.32
CA PHE A 14 -20.11 27.33 -57.37
C PHE A 14 -21.17 26.64 -58.26
N ARG A 15 -22.48 26.61 -57.97
CA ARG A 15 -23.48 27.47 -57.27
C ARG A 15 -24.78 26.61 -57.26
N GLY A 16 -25.80 26.70 -56.41
CA GLY A 16 -26.20 27.58 -55.31
C GLY A 16 -27.74 27.55 -55.15
N ARG A 17 -28.22 28.23 -54.09
CA ARG A 17 -29.58 28.80 -53.85
C ARG A 17 -30.76 27.83 -53.67
N SER A 18 -31.80 28.12 -52.89
CA SER A 18 -32.29 29.27 -52.08
C SER A 18 -33.33 28.69 -51.09
N GLU A 19 -33.91 29.31 -50.07
CA GLU A 19 -34.29 30.71 -49.80
C GLU A 19 -34.79 30.81 -48.32
N GLU A 20 -34.52 31.94 -47.66
CA GLU A 20 -35.13 32.37 -46.38
C GLU A 20 -36.51 33.05 -46.62
N PRO A 21 -37.21 33.49 -45.57
CA PRO A 21 -37.23 34.95 -45.28
C PRO A 21 -37.06 35.25 -43.78
N GLY A 22 -36.39 36.32 -43.30
CA GLY A 22 -36.50 37.75 -43.65
C GLY A 22 -37.57 38.38 -42.73
N SER A 23 -37.41 39.48 -42.00
CA SER A 23 -36.62 40.73 -42.08
C SER A 23 -36.84 41.48 -40.72
N SER A 24 -36.23 42.61 -40.31
CA SER A 24 -35.65 43.75 -41.01
C SER A 24 -34.86 44.66 -40.05
N ALA A 25 -33.91 45.40 -40.65
CA ALA A 25 -33.62 46.83 -40.47
C ALA A 25 -33.21 47.41 -39.10
N SER A 26 -31.94 47.80 -39.06
CA SER A 26 -31.42 49.13 -38.69
C SER A 26 -32.41 50.21 -38.22
N ILE A 27 -32.08 50.91 -37.13
CA ILE A 27 -31.66 52.34 -37.12
C ILE A 27 -31.49 52.78 -35.65
N SER A 28 -30.48 53.62 -35.49
CA SER A 28 -30.00 54.32 -34.31
C SER A 28 -31.04 54.96 -33.38
N ALA A 29 -30.59 55.07 -32.13
CA ALA A 29 -30.76 56.20 -31.23
C ALA A 29 -31.79 56.07 -30.10
N LEU A 30 -31.28 56.42 -28.93
CA LEU A 30 -31.95 57.01 -27.77
C LEU A 30 -32.64 56.05 -26.78
N LEU A 31 -32.01 56.04 -25.60
CA LEU A 31 -32.62 56.13 -24.28
C LEU A 31 -33.40 54.92 -23.79
N GLY A 32 -32.78 54.20 -22.84
CA GLY A 32 -33.53 53.22 -22.05
C GLY A 32 -32.74 52.34 -21.10
N GLU A 33 -31.62 52.77 -20.50
CA GLU A 33 -31.14 52.13 -19.27
C GLU A 33 -30.87 53.21 -18.22
N HIS A 34 -31.93 53.50 -17.47
CA HIS A 34 -31.89 54.29 -16.24
C HIS A 34 -31.82 53.32 -15.05
N GLU A 35 -30.65 53.31 -14.43
CA GLU A 35 -30.32 53.18 -13.00
C GLU A 35 -31.21 52.34 -12.05
N ASN A 36 -30.68 51.32 -11.34
CA ASN A 36 -29.78 51.33 -10.12
C ASN A 36 -30.64 51.15 -8.82
N PRO A 37 -30.12 50.81 -7.60
CA PRO A 37 -28.77 50.40 -7.16
C PRO A 37 -28.75 49.08 -6.32
N ASP A 38 -27.62 48.36 -6.13
CA ASP A 38 -26.65 48.48 -5.01
C ASP A 38 -25.68 47.27 -5.13
N GLY A 39 -24.38 47.24 -4.84
CA GLY A 39 -23.46 48.20 -4.26
C GLY A 39 -22.24 47.44 -3.69
N ASN A 40 -21.03 47.82 -4.13
CA ASN A 40 -19.72 47.55 -3.52
C ASN A 40 -18.82 46.43 -4.08
N GLY A 41 -18.43 46.59 -5.35
CA GLY A 41 -17.26 45.95 -5.95
C GLY A 41 -15.95 46.54 -5.39
N LEU A 42 -15.36 45.85 -4.42
CA LEU A 42 -14.08 46.24 -3.86
C LEU A 42 -12.93 45.52 -4.58
N THR A 43 -12.09 46.28 -5.29
CA THR A 43 -10.94 45.73 -6.05
C THR A 43 -10.01 44.90 -5.14
N ARG A 44 -9.37 43.86 -5.70
CA ARG A 44 -8.50 42.92 -4.97
C ARG A 44 -7.47 43.61 -4.07
N SER A 45 -6.95 44.78 -4.50
CA SER A 45 -6.06 45.63 -3.71
C SER A 45 -6.72 46.19 -2.44
N ARG A 46 -7.97 46.63 -2.52
CA ARG A 46 -8.72 47.15 -1.36
C ARG A 46 -9.12 46.06 -0.37
N LYS A 47 -9.32 44.81 -0.82
CA LYS A 47 -9.51 43.66 0.08
C LYS A 47 -8.24 43.31 0.87
N ILE A 48 -7.08 43.40 0.23
CA ILE A 48 -5.78 43.21 0.91
C ILE A 48 -5.54 44.35 1.89
N ILE A 49 -5.83 45.59 1.50
CA ILE A 49 -5.71 46.75 2.41
C ILE A 49 -6.65 46.59 3.61
N LEU A 50 -7.92 46.18 3.41
CA LEU A 50 -8.86 45.90 4.50
C LEU A 50 -8.40 44.74 5.40
N SER A 51 -7.79 43.70 4.83
CA SER A 51 -7.27 42.58 5.61
C SER A 51 -6.06 42.99 6.44
N ILE A 52 -5.15 43.78 5.87
CA ILE A 52 -3.98 44.30 6.59
C ILE A 52 -4.42 45.30 7.66
N THR A 53 -5.35 46.21 7.35
CA THR A 53 -5.88 47.14 8.36
C THR A 53 -6.63 46.39 9.46
N PHE A 54 -7.36 45.32 9.15
CA PHE A 54 -8.01 44.47 10.16
C PHE A 54 -7.00 43.73 11.04
N ILE A 55 -5.91 43.22 10.47
CA ILE A 55 -4.85 42.55 11.24
C ILE A 55 -4.10 43.57 12.11
N VAL A 56 -3.80 44.76 11.57
CA VAL A 56 -3.12 45.83 12.30
C VAL A 56 -4.01 46.39 13.41
N THR A 57 -5.32 46.55 13.18
CA THR A 57 -6.24 46.94 14.26
C THR A 57 -6.41 45.83 15.28
N PHE A 58 -6.43 44.55 14.90
CA PHE A 58 -6.48 43.44 15.85
C PHE A 58 -5.19 43.34 16.68
N LEU A 59 -4.04 43.60 16.08
CA LEU A 59 -2.75 43.66 16.79
C LEU A 59 -2.65 44.90 17.68
N LEU A 60 -3.14 46.06 17.24
CA LEU A 60 -3.18 47.28 18.05
C LEU A 60 -4.19 47.16 19.21
N VAL A 61 -5.37 46.59 18.98
CA VAL A 61 -6.34 46.27 20.04
C VAL A 61 -5.78 45.21 20.97
N GLY A 62 -5.06 44.21 20.45
CA GLY A 62 -4.36 43.20 21.25
C GLY A 62 -3.22 43.80 22.09
N LEU A 63 -2.46 44.76 21.56
CA LEU A 63 -1.38 45.46 22.26
C LEU A 63 -1.91 46.49 23.27
N LEU A 64 -2.99 47.22 22.94
CA LEU A 64 -3.71 48.11 23.84
C LEU A 64 -4.38 47.30 24.97
N ASN A 65 -4.96 46.14 24.66
CA ASN A 65 -5.40 45.18 25.67
C ASN A 65 -4.21 44.65 26.48
N ASN A 66 -3.05 44.39 25.89
CA ASN A 66 -1.88 43.92 26.64
C ASN A 66 -1.34 45.00 27.60
N GLN A 67 -1.50 46.29 27.29
CA GLN A 67 -1.25 47.40 28.23
C GLN A 67 -2.33 47.47 29.32
N TRP A 68 -3.61 47.31 28.98
CA TRP A 68 -4.72 47.27 29.96
C TRP A 68 -4.64 46.04 30.90
N LEU A 69 -4.24 44.88 30.38
CA LEU A 69 -4.04 43.61 31.11
C LEU A 69 -2.80 43.64 31.99
N LYS A 70 -1.87 44.58 31.79
CA LYS A 70 -0.69 44.77 32.64
C LYS A 70 -1.02 45.50 33.94
N GLU A 71 -2.17 46.18 34.03
CA GLU A 71 -2.59 46.97 35.19
C GLU A 71 -3.65 46.29 36.07
N THR A 72 -4.23 45.16 35.65
CA THR A 72 -5.17 44.39 36.48
C THR A 72 -4.53 43.09 36.96
N GLU A 73 -4.41 42.92 38.28
CA GLU A 73 -3.94 41.69 38.93
C GLU A 73 -4.63 40.44 38.35
N PHE A 74 -3.83 39.55 37.75
CA PHE A 74 -4.34 38.43 36.96
C PHE A 74 -4.65 37.17 37.77
N HIS A 75 -5.85 36.64 37.56
CA HIS A 75 -6.42 35.43 38.16
C HIS A 75 -5.55 34.17 37.96
N GLN A 76 -5.48 33.31 39.00
CA GLN A 76 -4.73 32.04 39.13
C GLN A 76 -4.67 31.13 37.87
N LYS A 77 -5.73 31.13 37.04
CA LYS A 77 -5.89 30.28 35.85
C LYS A 77 -4.91 30.64 34.72
N SER A 78 -4.50 31.90 34.63
CA SER A 78 -3.56 32.40 33.62
C SER A 78 -2.12 31.90 33.87
N ARG A 79 -1.68 31.87 35.13
CA ARG A 79 -0.37 31.33 35.54
C ARG A 79 -0.20 29.86 35.17
N HIS A 80 -1.27 29.06 35.30
CA HIS A 80 -1.25 27.66 34.91
C HIS A 80 -1.11 27.46 33.40
N LEU A 81 -1.78 28.31 32.60
CA LEU A 81 -1.65 28.26 31.14
C LEU A 81 -0.23 28.62 30.70
N TYR A 82 0.36 29.67 31.29
CA TYR A 82 1.75 30.06 31.03
C TYR A 82 2.76 28.98 31.46
N SER A 83 2.55 28.30 32.59
CA SER A 83 3.43 27.21 33.01
C SER A 83 3.36 26.02 32.05
N ILE A 84 2.17 25.70 31.53
CA ILE A 84 2.00 24.64 30.52
C ILE A 84 2.71 25.03 29.21
N ILE A 85 2.57 26.28 28.76
CA ILE A 85 3.21 26.78 27.53
C ILE A 85 4.74 26.80 27.68
N ALA A 86 5.25 27.23 28.84
CA ALA A 86 6.69 27.24 29.13
C ALA A 86 7.27 25.82 29.24
N GLU A 87 6.56 24.89 29.88
CA GLU A 87 6.92 23.48 29.94
C GLU A 87 6.96 22.88 28.53
N TYR A 88 5.94 23.15 27.71
CA TYR A 88 5.87 22.71 26.32
C TYR A 88 7.03 23.26 25.48
N GLY A 89 7.35 24.56 25.61
CA GLY A 89 8.49 25.18 24.94
C GLY A 89 9.83 24.55 25.31
N SER A 90 10.05 24.28 26.60
CA SER A 90 11.28 23.61 27.07
C SER A 90 11.39 22.16 26.59
N ARG A 91 10.27 21.42 26.55
CA ARG A 91 10.23 20.04 26.03
C ARG A 91 10.50 20.01 24.53
N LEU A 92 9.97 20.97 23.77
CA LEU A 92 10.24 21.11 22.34
C LEU A 92 11.71 21.43 22.08
N TYR A 93 12.31 22.36 22.84
CA TYR A 93 13.73 22.68 22.77
C TYR A 93 14.63 21.47 23.09
N ASN A 94 14.29 20.72 24.14
CA ASN A 94 15.00 19.50 24.54
C ASN A 94 14.81 18.33 23.56
N TYR A 95 13.73 18.34 22.79
CA TYR A 95 13.49 17.38 21.72
C TYR A 95 14.23 17.77 20.45
N GLN A 96 14.25 19.05 20.09
CA GLN A 96 15.05 19.57 18.97
C GLN A 96 16.55 19.35 19.18
N THR A 97 17.04 19.51 20.42
CA THR A 97 18.44 19.19 20.76
C THR A 97 18.72 17.68 20.76
N ARG A 98 17.73 16.81 21.04
CA ARG A 98 17.86 15.34 20.91
C ARG A 98 17.77 14.82 19.47
N LEU A 99 16.94 15.44 18.63
CA LEU A 99 16.87 15.15 17.19
C LEU A 99 18.07 15.69 16.42
N ARG A 100 18.81 16.64 17.00
CA ARG A 100 20.10 17.06 16.49
C ARG A 100 21.10 15.94 16.76
N MET A 101 21.05 14.90 15.91
CA MET A 101 21.99 13.80 15.93
C MET A 101 23.41 14.38 16.01
N PRO A 102 24.25 13.95 16.97
CA PRO A 102 25.64 14.33 16.99
C PRO A 102 26.23 14.06 15.61
N LYS A 103 27.00 15.01 15.06
CA LYS A 103 27.54 14.90 13.70
C LYS A 103 28.23 13.54 13.48
N GLU A 104 28.90 13.04 14.50
CA GLU A 104 29.54 11.72 14.52
C GLU A 104 28.57 10.56 14.27
N GLN A 105 27.39 10.54 14.88
CA GLN A 105 26.39 9.49 14.64
C GLN A 105 25.71 9.63 13.26
N LEU A 106 25.54 10.86 12.77
CA LEU A 106 25.03 11.09 11.43
C LEU A 106 26.04 10.64 10.36
N GLU A 107 27.33 10.91 10.57
CA GLU A 107 28.40 10.43 9.69
C GLU A 107 28.57 8.90 9.78
N LEU A 108 28.37 8.30 10.97
CA LEU A 108 28.33 6.84 11.12
C LEU A 108 27.18 6.23 10.31
N LEU A 109 25.96 6.76 10.45
CA LEU A 109 24.78 6.30 9.70
C LEU A 109 24.94 6.48 8.19
N LYS A 110 25.55 7.60 7.74
CA LYS A 110 25.88 7.79 6.33
C LYS A 110 26.88 6.75 5.84
N LYS A 111 27.93 6.47 6.63
CA LYS A 111 28.93 5.45 6.30
C LYS A 111 28.31 4.07 6.23
N GLU A 112 27.44 3.71 7.16
CA GLU A 112 26.71 2.44 7.16
C GLU A 112 25.75 2.36 5.96
N SER A 113 25.02 3.44 5.66
CA SER A 113 24.15 3.53 4.48
C SER A 113 24.93 3.39 3.17
N GLN A 114 26.09 4.02 3.06
CA GLN A 114 26.98 3.89 1.90
C GLN A 114 27.55 2.48 1.79
N THR A 115 27.91 1.86 2.92
CA THR A 115 28.37 0.46 2.95
C THR A 115 27.27 -0.47 2.47
N LEU A 116 26.04 -0.26 2.92
CA LEU A 116 24.89 -1.04 2.48
C LEU A 116 24.63 -0.84 0.98
N GLU A 117 24.72 0.39 0.47
CA GLU A 117 24.55 0.66 -0.96
C GLU A 117 25.64 0.01 -1.81
N ASN A 118 26.89 0.01 -1.35
CA ASN A 118 28.00 -0.69 -2.00
C ASN A 118 27.76 -2.21 -2.01
N ASN A 119 27.33 -2.79 -0.90
CA ASN A 119 26.98 -4.21 -0.83
C ASN A 119 25.85 -4.57 -1.82
N PHE A 120 24.85 -3.71 -1.97
CA PHE A 120 23.80 -3.90 -2.97
C PHE A 120 24.34 -3.85 -4.40
N ARG A 121 25.28 -2.93 -4.71
CA ARG A 121 25.93 -2.86 -6.03
C ARG A 121 26.77 -4.10 -6.31
N GLU A 122 27.48 -4.62 -5.31
CA GLU A 122 28.22 -5.88 -5.43
C GLU A 122 27.28 -7.07 -5.68
N ILE A 123 26.15 -7.15 -4.97
CA ILE A 123 25.15 -8.20 -5.20
C ILE A 123 24.59 -8.13 -6.63
N LEU A 124 24.28 -6.93 -7.13
CA LEU A 124 23.79 -6.75 -8.50
C LEU A 124 24.84 -7.16 -9.53
N PHE A 125 26.11 -6.83 -9.28
CA PHE A 125 27.23 -7.24 -10.14
C PHE A 125 27.44 -8.76 -10.11
N LEU A 126 27.32 -9.40 -8.95
CA LEU A 126 27.38 -10.86 -8.82
C LEU A 126 26.22 -11.54 -9.56
N ILE A 127 25.01 -10.97 -9.53
CA ILE A 127 23.87 -11.46 -10.31
C ILE A 127 24.17 -11.39 -11.81
N GLU A 128 24.74 -10.29 -12.29
CA GLU A 128 25.16 -10.15 -13.70
C GLU A 128 26.24 -11.17 -14.08
N GLN A 129 27.25 -11.37 -13.23
CA GLN A 129 28.26 -12.40 -13.45
C GLN A 129 27.68 -13.81 -13.49
N ILE A 130 26.72 -14.12 -12.60
CA ILE A 130 26.02 -15.40 -12.60
C ILE A 130 25.27 -15.60 -13.92
N ASP A 131 24.66 -14.56 -14.49
CA ASP A 131 23.94 -14.66 -15.76
C ASP A 131 24.88 -14.81 -16.96
N VAL A 132 26.05 -14.16 -16.95
CA VAL A 132 27.13 -14.39 -17.93
C VAL A 132 27.66 -15.82 -17.81
N LEU A 133 27.93 -16.31 -16.60
CA LEU A 133 28.39 -17.67 -16.37
C LEU A 133 27.36 -18.70 -16.86
N LYS A 134 26.07 -18.47 -16.61
CA LYS A 134 24.98 -19.29 -17.16
C LYS A 134 24.90 -19.24 -18.69
N ALA A 135 25.27 -18.13 -19.32
CA ALA A 135 25.33 -18.02 -20.78
C ALA A 135 26.52 -18.80 -21.34
N LEU A 136 27.70 -18.69 -20.72
CA LEU A 136 28.89 -19.45 -21.10
C LEU A 136 28.72 -20.96 -20.90
N LEU A 137 28.10 -21.38 -19.80
CA LEU A 137 27.78 -22.79 -19.58
C LEU A 137 26.79 -23.33 -20.63
N ARG A 138 25.86 -22.51 -21.11
CA ARG A 138 24.97 -22.86 -22.23
C ARG A 138 25.73 -23.00 -23.55
N ASP A 139 26.61 -22.05 -23.86
CA ASP A 139 27.44 -22.08 -25.08
C ASP A 139 28.40 -23.29 -25.09
N MET A 140 28.98 -23.61 -23.93
CA MET A 140 29.86 -24.78 -23.77
C MET A 140 29.07 -26.09 -23.91
N LYS A 141 27.84 -26.16 -23.39
CA LYS A 141 26.92 -27.29 -23.60
C LYS A 141 26.57 -27.47 -25.08
N ASP A 142 26.28 -26.37 -25.78
CA ASP A 142 25.95 -26.39 -27.21
C ASP A 142 27.16 -26.77 -28.08
N GLY A 143 28.37 -26.34 -27.70
CA GLY A 143 29.63 -26.72 -28.37
C GLY A 143 30.02 -28.20 -28.17
N THR A 144 29.66 -28.79 -27.03
CA THR A 144 29.96 -30.20 -26.73
C THR A 144 29.10 -31.17 -27.55
N HIS A 145 27.91 -30.74 -27.98
CA HIS A 145 27.05 -31.53 -28.88
C HIS A 145 27.52 -31.56 -30.35
N ASN A 146 28.54 -30.79 -30.73
CA ASN A 146 29.02 -30.69 -32.11
C ASN A 146 30.35 -31.43 -32.37
N TYR A 147 30.94 -32.05 -31.35
CA TYR A 147 32.15 -32.89 -31.46
C TYR A 147 31.93 -34.24 -30.77
N SER A 148 31.05 -35.07 -31.32
CA SER A 148 31.04 -36.51 -31.05
C SER A 148 31.35 -37.26 -32.33
N TRP A 149 32.64 -37.51 -32.55
CA TRP A 149 33.12 -38.69 -33.27
C TRP A 149 34.31 -39.28 -32.51
N ASN A 150 34.04 -40.47 -31.95
CA ASN A 150 34.96 -41.52 -31.54
C ASN A 150 36.01 -41.20 -30.46
N VAL A 151 35.83 -41.76 -29.26
CA VAL A 151 36.65 -42.86 -28.69
C VAL A 151 35.88 -43.49 -27.52
N HIS A 152 35.90 -44.81 -27.43
CA HIS A 152 35.28 -45.65 -26.41
C HIS A 152 35.78 -45.36 -24.98
N GLY A 153 34.88 -45.43 -24.00
CA GLY A 153 35.22 -45.66 -22.59
C GLY A 153 34.36 -44.87 -21.60
N ASP A 154 33.45 -45.57 -20.92
CA ASP A 154 32.70 -45.21 -19.70
C ASP A 154 32.77 -43.75 -19.19
N ALA A 155 31.73 -42.98 -19.50
CA ALA A 155 31.40 -41.72 -18.82
C ALA A 155 29.88 -41.45 -18.88
N ALA A 156 29.06 -42.44 -18.50
CA ALA A 156 27.59 -42.32 -18.56
C ALA A 156 26.94 -41.85 -17.24
N GLN A 157 27.72 -41.43 -16.24
CA GLN A 157 27.18 -41.09 -14.90
C GLN A 157 27.25 -39.61 -14.51
N ASP A 158 28.02 -38.76 -15.20
CA ASP A 158 28.26 -37.39 -14.72
C ASP A 158 27.34 -36.34 -15.37
N GLN A 159 26.96 -36.55 -16.63
CA GLN A 159 26.18 -35.62 -17.44
C GLN A 159 24.68 -35.58 -17.08
N ASP A 160 24.16 -36.71 -16.57
CA ASP A 160 22.77 -36.85 -16.09
C ASP A 160 22.53 -36.00 -14.82
N SER A 161 23.50 -36.01 -13.91
CA SER A 161 23.41 -35.31 -12.61
C SER A 161 23.39 -33.79 -12.72
N THR A 162 24.09 -33.22 -13.70
CA THR A 162 24.23 -31.76 -13.87
C THR A 162 22.96 -31.16 -14.51
N ASP A 163 22.34 -31.88 -15.43
CA ASP A 163 21.08 -31.47 -16.06
C ASP A 163 19.91 -31.59 -15.10
N GLU A 164 19.86 -32.63 -14.26
CA GLU A 164 18.88 -32.75 -13.18
C GLU A 164 19.00 -31.61 -12.15
N MET A 165 20.22 -31.27 -11.73
CA MET A 165 20.46 -30.14 -10.81
C MET A 165 20.02 -28.81 -11.40
N SER A 166 20.32 -28.55 -12.68
CA SER A 166 19.91 -27.34 -13.38
C SER A 166 18.38 -27.22 -13.49
N ASN A 167 17.71 -28.34 -13.81
CA ASN A 167 16.26 -28.41 -13.88
C ASN A 167 15.61 -28.16 -12.51
N LEU A 168 16.18 -28.71 -11.43
CA LEU A 168 15.72 -28.47 -10.06
C LEU A 168 15.88 -27.00 -9.66
N VAL A 169 17.03 -26.39 -9.94
CA VAL A 169 17.26 -24.96 -9.67
C VAL A 169 16.28 -24.09 -10.45
N HIS A 170 16.06 -24.38 -11.73
CA HIS A 170 15.08 -23.67 -12.54
C HIS A 170 13.65 -23.83 -12.01
N TYR A 171 13.27 -25.03 -11.57
CA TYR A 171 11.99 -25.30 -10.95
C TYR A 171 11.80 -24.51 -9.65
N VAL A 172 12.80 -24.52 -8.76
CA VAL A 172 12.78 -23.76 -7.51
C VAL A 172 12.69 -22.25 -7.77
N LEU A 173 13.50 -21.71 -8.68
CA LEU A 173 13.45 -20.28 -9.02
C LEU A 173 12.12 -19.88 -9.65
N LYS A 174 11.54 -20.73 -10.51
CA LYS A 174 10.21 -20.52 -11.08
C LYS A 174 9.15 -20.51 -9.98
N LYS A 175 9.23 -21.43 -9.01
CA LYS A 175 8.32 -21.48 -7.86
C LYS A 175 8.46 -20.28 -6.93
N LEU A 176 9.67 -19.80 -6.69
CA LEU A 176 9.92 -18.59 -5.90
C LEU A 176 9.36 -17.33 -6.58
N ARG A 177 9.48 -17.23 -7.91
CA ARG A 177 8.89 -16.12 -8.68
C ARG A 177 7.37 -16.17 -8.73
N GLY A 178 6.78 -17.36 -8.76
CA GLY A 178 5.33 -17.58 -8.91
C GLY A 178 4.49 -17.45 -7.65
N ASP A 179 5.04 -16.86 -6.57
CA ASP A 179 4.55 -16.96 -5.20
C ASP A 179 4.52 -18.44 -4.74
N MET A 180 5.17 -18.78 -3.62
CA MET A 180 5.57 -20.16 -3.27
C MET A 180 4.44 -21.21 -3.29
N VAL A 181 3.18 -20.77 -3.28
CA VAL A 181 1.93 -21.56 -3.28
C VAL A 181 1.48 -21.98 -4.69
N GLN A 182 1.84 -21.24 -5.75
CA GLN A 182 1.43 -21.50 -7.15
C GLN A 182 -0.10 -21.57 -7.39
N MET A 183 -0.90 -20.88 -6.58
CA MET A 183 -2.35 -20.75 -6.76
C MET A 183 -2.76 -19.28 -6.83
N ALA A 184 -3.79 -18.97 -7.63
CA ALA A 184 -4.30 -17.61 -7.74
C ALA A 184 -4.88 -17.12 -6.40
N ASP A 185 -4.48 -15.93 -5.96
CA ASP A 185 -4.93 -15.30 -4.73
C ASP A 185 -6.08 -14.32 -5.03
N TYR A 186 -7.32 -14.74 -4.77
CA TYR A 186 -8.52 -13.91 -4.97
C TYR A 186 -8.79 -12.96 -3.81
N ALA A 187 -8.03 -13.05 -2.71
CA ALA A 187 -8.05 -12.10 -1.62
C ALA A 187 -7.02 -10.97 -1.80
N LEU A 188 -6.22 -11.00 -2.88
CA LEU A 188 -5.19 -10.01 -3.14
C LEU A 188 -5.78 -8.62 -3.41
N LYS A 189 -5.35 -7.61 -2.64
CA LYS A 189 -5.84 -6.23 -2.75
C LYS A 189 -5.58 -5.61 -4.13
N SER A 190 -4.39 -5.81 -4.68
CA SER A 190 -4.03 -5.29 -6.01
C SER A 190 -4.81 -5.95 -7.15
N ALA A 191 -5.43 -7.11 -6.92
CA ALA A 191 -6.33 -7.77 -7.86
C ALA A 191 -7.80 -7.28 -7.73
N GLY A 192 -8.12 -6.45 -6.74
CA GLY A 192 -9.44 -5.88 -6.53
C GLY A 192 -10.19 -6.39 -5.29
N ALA A 193 -9.57 -7.23 -4.46
CA ALA A 193 -10.14 -7.63 -3.18
C ALA A 193 -10.11 -6.47 -2.16
N SER A 194 -11.01 -6.51 -1.18
CA SER A 194 -11.13 -5.46 -0.17
C SER A 194 -11.68 -5.98 1.15
N ILE A 195 -11.42 -5.26 2.25
CA ILE A 195 -12.03 -5.54 3.55
C ILE A 195 -13.38 -4.84 3.67
N ILE A 196 -14.35 -5.52 4.31
CA ILE A 196 -15.63 -4.92 4.71
C ILE A 196 -15.55 -4.58 6.19
N GLU A 197 -15.35 -3.29 6.48
CA GLU A 197 -15.10 -2.81 7.85
C GLU A 197 -16.24 -3.13 8.82
N ALA A 198 -17.50 -3.02 8.39
CA ALA A 198 -18.67 -3.29 9.23
C ALA A 198 -18.74 -4.73 9.78
N GLY A 199 -18.11 -5.69 9.08
CA GLY A 199 -18.02 -7.09 9.48
C GLY A 199 -16.63 -7.50 9.94
N THR A 200 -15.79 -6.55 10.37
CA THR A 200 -14.41 -6.79 10.78
C THR A 200 -14.18 -6.28 12.20
N SER A 201 -13.42 -7.04 12.99
CA SER A 201 -13.07 -6.67 14.37
C SER A 201 -12.27 -5.37 14.43
N GLU A 202 -12.36 -4.66 15.55
CA GLU A 202 -11.58 -3.44 15.76
C GLU A 202 -10.07 -3.73 15.78
N SER A 203 -9.29 -2.80 15.21
CA SER A 203 -7.83 -2.88 15.24
C SER A 203 -7.28 -2.59 16.63
N TYR A 204 -6.23 -3.32 17.02
CA TYR A 204 -5.56 -3.16 18.29
C TYR A 204 -4.78 -1.83 18.35
N LYS A 205 -5.12 -1.00 19.33
CA LYS A 205 -4.51 0.32 19.52
C LYS A 205 -3.34 0.24 20.48
N ASN A 206 -2.13 0.48 19.98
CA ASN A 206 -0.92 0.54 20.81
C ASN A 206 -0.56 1.99 21.14
N ASN A 207 -0.86 2.42 22.37
CA ASN A 207 -0.54 3.78 22.84
C ASN A 207 0.96 4.13 22.86
N LYS A 208 1.85 3.13 22.70
CA LYS A 208 3.32 3.34 22.59
C LYS A 208 3.76 3.65 21.15
N ALA A 209 3.01 3.20 20.16
CA ALA A 209 3.30 3.46 18.75
C ALA A 209 2.58 4.74 18.35
N LYS A 210 3.24 5.89 18.50
CA LYS A 210 2.69 7.18 18.09
C LYS A 210 3.39 7.70 16.85
N LEU A 211 2.61 8.32 15.97
CA LEU A 211 3.15 9.19 14.94
C LEU A 211 3.52 10.51 15.60
N TYR A 212 4.81 10.84 15.53
CA TYR A 212 5.37 12.06 16.08
C TYR A 212 5.46 13.13 15.01
N TRP A 213 5.00 14.33 15.31
CA TRP A 213 5.28 15.51 14.51
C TRP A 213 5.94 16.57 15.40
N HIS A 214 7.14 17.01 15.03
CA HIS A 214 8.01 17.84 15.87
C HIS A 214 8.13 17.37 17.35
N GLY A 215 8.08 16.06 17.61
CA GLY A 215 8.27 15.48 18.95
C GLY A 215 7.04 15.38 19.84
N ILE A 216 5.89 15.81 19.35
CA ILE A 216 4.62 15.53 20.00
C ILE A 216 3.98 14.35 19.26
N GLY A 217 3.62 13.31 20.01
CA GLY A 217 2.90 12.16 19.47
C GLY A 217 1.41 12.44 19.39
N PHE A 218 0.85 12.60 18.20
CA PHE A 218 -0.54 13.05 18.00
C PHE A 218 -1.51 11.94 17.61
N LEU A 219 -1.03 10.92 16.89
CA LEU A 219 -1.86 9.85 16.35
C LEU A 219 -1.26 8.51 16.75
N ASN A 220 -2.08 7.54 17.11
CA ASN A 220 -1.62 6.17 17.23
C ASN A 220 -1.33 5.63 15.82
N TYR A 221 -0.17 4.99 15.66
CA TYR A 221 0.15 4.26 14.45
C TYR A 221 -0.52 2.88 14.53
N GLU A 222 -1.49 2.65 13.65
CA GLU A 222 -2.28 1.42 13.57
C GLU A 222 -2.15 0.86 12.16
N MET A 223 -1.86 -0.43 12.05
CA MET A 223 -1.87 -1.10 10.75
C MET A 223 -3.33 -1.42 10.38
N PRO A 224 -3.83 -0.94 9.23
CA PRO A 224 -5.21 -1.20 8.82
C PRO A 224 -5.42 -2.69 8.49
N PRO A 225 -6.66 -3.20 8.61
CA PRO A 225 -6.97 -4.61 8.32
C PRO A 225 -6.61 -5.07 6.90
N ASP A 226 -6.65 -4.16 5.93
CA ASP A 226 -6.35 -4.45 4.52
C ASP A 226 -4.87 -4.76 4.25
N ILE A 227 -3.98 -4.63 5.24
CA ILE A 227 -2.59 -5.07 5.13
C ILE A 227 -2.49 -6.58 4.89
N ILE A 228 -3.44 -7.37 5.42
CA ILE A 228 -3.40 -8.84 5.27
C ILE A 228 -3.62 -9.33 3.84
N LEU A 229 -4.12 -8.44 2.98
CA LEU A 229 -4.39 -8.69 1.57
C LEU A 229 -3.22 -8.26 0.66
N GLN A 230 -2.11 -7.82 1.24
CA GLN A 230 -0.92 -7.36 0.52
C GLN A 230 0.20 -8.39 0.64
N PRO A 231 1.11 -8.47 -0.35
CA PRO A 231 2.20 -9.44 -0.34
C PRO A 231 3.36 -9.11 0.62
N ASP A 232 3.30 -7.97 1.32
CA ASP A 232 4.38 -7.45 2.16
C ASP A 232 4.39 -8.08 3.57
N VAL A 233 5.25 -9.06 3.81
CA VAL A 233 5.35 -9.83 5.08
C VAL A 233 6.65 -9.52 5.82
N HIS A 234 6.79 -8.29 6.29
CA HIS A 234 7.92 -7.87 7.15
C HIS A 234 7.49 -7.63 8.60
N PRO A 235 8.36 -7.85 9.60
CA PRO A 235 8.02 -7.65 11.01
C PRO A 235 7.31 -6.32 11.28
N GLY A 236 6.12 -6.38 11.89
CA GLY A 236 5.29 -5.21 12.19
C GLY A 236 4.32 -4.78 11.07
N LYS A 237 4.38 -5.39 9.89
CA LYS A 237 3.40 -5.22 8.80
C LYS A 237 2.26 -6.24 8.90
N CYS A 238 1.62 -6.30 10.06
CA CYS A 238 0.49 -7.20 10.31
C CYS A 238 -0.70 -6.43 10.86
N TRP A 239 -1.91 -6.92 10.58
CA TRP A 239 -3.11 -6.42 11.25
C TRP A 239 -3.22 -7.06 12.62
N ALA A 240 -3.33 -6.24 13.66
CA ALA A 240 -3.51 -6.71 15.01
C ALA A 240 -4.94 -6.41 15.50
N PHE A 241 -5.54 -7.34 16.23
CA PHE A 241 -6.82 -7.15 16.94
C PHE A 241 -6.67 -7.53 18.43
N PRO A 242 -7.47 -6.94 19.34
CA PRO A 242 -7.34 -7.18 20.77
C PRO A 242 -7.70 -8.63 21.16
N GLY A 243 -6.95 -9.20 22.09
CA GLY A 243 -7.16 -10.56 22.58
C GLY A 243 -6.75 -11.66 21.60
N SER A 244 -7.37 -12.84 21.74
CA SER A 244 -7.08 -14.06 20.97
C SER A 244 -8.17 -14.45 19.97
N GLN A 245 -9.29 -13.72 19.96
CA GLN A 245 -10.45 -13.97 19.12
C GLN A 245 -10.80 -12.73 18.32
N GLY A 246 -11.09 -12.91 17.04
CA GLY A 246 -11.38 -11.83 16.11
C GLY A 246 -11.90 -12.37 14.80
N HIS A 247 -12.45 -11.50 13.97
CA HIS A 247 -13.01 -11.88 12.67
C HIS A 247 -12.76 -10.79 11.65
N ILE A 248 -12.67 -11.19 10.38
CA ILE A 248 -12.47 -10.27 9.27
C ILE A 248 -13.26 -10.73 8.05
N LEU A 249 -14.05 -9.80 7.51
CA LEU A 249 -14.87 -10.02 6.33
C LEU A 249 -14.16 -9.49 5.09
N ILE A 250 -13.83 -10.40 4.19
CA ILE A 250 -13.05 -10.13 2.98
C ILE A 250 -13.98 -10.26 1.77
N LYS A 251 -14.08 -9.21 0.97
CA LYS A 251 -14.66 -9.26 -0.37
C LYS A 251 -13.57 -9.67 -1.35
N LEU A 252 -13.78 -10.77 -2.04
CA LEU A 252 -12.84 -11.29 -3.03
C LEU A 252 -12.85 -10.43 -4.31
N ALA A 253 -11.75 -10.50 -5.05
CA ALA A 253 -11.60 -9.82 -6.33
C ALA A 253 -12.63 -10.29 -7.38
N ARG A 254 -13.03 -11.56 -7.30
CA ARG A 254 -14.02 -12.20 -8.17
C ARG A 254 -14.85 -13.21 -7.39
N LYS A 255 -16.02 -13.56 -7.94
CA LYS A 255 -16.84 -14.64 -7.41
C LYS A 255 -16.21 -15.98 -7.80
N ILE A 256 -15.90 -16.84 -6.82
CA ILE A 256 -15.20 -18.11 -7.03
C ILE A 256 -15.84 -19.24 -6.24
N ILE A 257 -15.58 -20.49 -6.62
CA ILE A 257 -15.78 -21.65 -5.74
C ILE A 257 -14.48 -21.83 -4.96
N PRO A 258 -14.42 -21.49 -3.65
CA PRO A 258 -13.20 -21.56 -2.88
C PRO A 258 -12.78 -23.03 -2.67
N THR A 259 -11.50 -23.34 -2.87
CA THR A 259 -10.95 -24.69 -2.69
C THR A 259 -9.97 -24.75 -1.52
N ALA A 260 -9.16 -23.69 -1.34
CA ALA A 260 -8.15 -23.64 -0.30
C ALA A 260 -7.94 -22.21 0.21
N VAL A 261 -7.34 -22.11 1.38
CA VAL A 261 -6.88 -20.83 1.95
C VAL A 261 -5.42 -20.95 2.38
N THR A 262 -4.68 -19.86 2.31
CA THR A 262 -3.31 -19.82 2.82
C THR A 262 -3.19 -18.79 3.93
N MET A 263 -2.59 -19.19 5.04
CA MET A 263 -2.22 -18.32 6.14
C MET A 263 -0.70 -18.23 6.21
N GLU A 264 -0.21 -17.00 6.34
CA GLU A 264 1.21 -16.72 6.43
C GLU A 264 1.52 -15.86 7.64
N HIS A 265 2.65 -16.16 8.29
CA HIS A 265 3.18 -15.43 9.44
C HIS A 265 4.71 -15.38 9.38
N ILE A 266 5.32 -14.36 9.98
CA ILE A 266 6.78 -14.30 10.12
C ILE A 266 7.34 -15.50 10.89
N SER A 267 8.59 -15.87 10.61
CA SER A 267 9.30 -16.88 11.40
C SER A 267 9.76 -16.32 12.76
N GLU A 268 9.97 -17.20 13.73
CA GLU A 268 10.54 -16.83 15.04
C GLU A 268 11.90 -16.15 14.90
N LYS A 269 12.70 -16.55 13.90
CA LYS A 269 14.06 -16.04 13.65
C LYS A 269 14.09 -14.55 13.27
N VAL A 270 13.02 -14.04 12.65
CA VAL A 270 12.94 -12.62 12.23
C VAL A 270 12.06 -11.80 13.17
N SER A 271 11.50 -12.41 14.21
CA SER A 271 10.70 -11.72 15.21
C SER A 271 11.59 -10.93 16.18
N PRO A 272 11.38 -9.62 16.38
CA PRO A 272 12.16 -8.83 17.33
C PRO A 272 12.05 -9.31 18.78
N SER A 273 10.95 -10.00 19.14
CA SER A 273 10.75 -10.58 20.47
C SER A 273 11.30 -12.00 20.60
N GLY A 274 11.85 -12.58 19.53
CA GLY A 274 12.33 -13.96 19.48
C GLY A 274 11.23 -15.02 19.60
N ASN A 275 9.95 -14.64 19.52
CA ASN A 275 8.82 -15.58 19.50
C ASN A 275 7.67 -15.06 18.62
N ILE A 276 6.75 -15.95 18.28
CA ILE A 276 5.52 -15.63 17.52
C ILE A 276 4.25 -16.03 18.30
N SER A 277 4.24 -15.79 19.62
CA SER A 277 3.08 -16.07 20.48
C SER A 277 1.79 -15.35 20.03
N SER A 278 1.92 -14.25 19.27
CA SER A 278 0.80 -13.48 18.73
C SER A 278 0.26 -14.03 17.41
N ALA A 279 0.87 -15.07 16.84
CA ALA A 279 0.37 -15.72 15.64
C ALA A 279 -1.02 -16.33 15.91
N PRO A 280 -1.93 -16.33 14.92
CA PRO A 280 -3.18 -17.08 14.99
C PRO A 280 -2.89 -18.57 15.20
N LYS A 281 -3.77 -19.25 15.94
CA LYS A 281 -3.67 -20.70 16.19
C LYS A 281 -4.86 -21.39 15.55
N GLU A 282 -6.00 -21.45 16.24
CA GLU A 282 -7.22 -22.03 15.67
C GLU A 282 -8.00 -20.98 14.91
N PHE A 283 -8.48 -21.31 13.72
CA PHE A 283 -9.33 -20.44 12.93
C PHE A 283 -10.35 -21.23 12.13
N SER A 284 -11.45 -20.58 11.74
CA SER A 284 -12.46 -21.11 10.85
C SER A 284 -12.76 -20.13 9.71
N VAL A 285 -13.22 -20.70 8.60
CA VAL A 285 -13.49 -19.98 7.37
C VAL A 285 -14.94 -20.21 6.99
N TYR A 286 -15.64 -19.13 6.68
CA TYR A 286 -17.02 -19.14 6.20
C TYR A 286 -17.12 -18.37 4.90
N GLY A 287 -18.07 -18.73 4.06
CA GLY A 287 -18.35 -18.02 2.82
C GLY A 287 -19.74 -17.42 2.78
N ILE A 288 -19.89 -16.33 2.04
CA ILE A 288 -21.14 -15.58 1.89
C ILE A 288 -21.38 -15.29 0.40
N ALA A 289 -22.55 -15.69 -0.10
CA ALA A 289 -22.87 -15.65 -1.52
C ALA A 289 -23.41 -14.28 -1.99
N LYS A 290 -24.38 -13.69 -1.29
CA LYS A 290 -25.13 -12.50 -1.74
C LYS A 290 -24.55 -11.22 -1.14
N LYS A 291 -23.83 -10.41 -1.94
CA LYS A 291 -23.35 -9.06 -1.55
C LYS A 291 -22.66 -8.96 -0.18
N CYS A 292 -22.05 -10.04 0.30
CA CYS A 292 -21.45 -10.13 1.64
C CYS A 292 -22.42 -9.90 2.80
N GLU A 293 -23.73 -10.10 2.57
CA GLU A 293 -24.80 -10.02 3.55
C GLU A 293 -25.59 -11.33 3.52
N GLY A 294 -25.96 -11.86 4.70
CA GLY A 294 -26.81 -13.05 4.82
C GLY A 294 -26.15 -14.24 5.52
N GLU A 295 -26.61 -15.44 5.19
CA GLU A 295 -26.21 -16.68 5.86
C GLU A 295 -24.76 -17.06 5.52
N GLU A 296 -24.02 -17.42 6.56
CA GLU A 296 -22.65 -17.91 6.47
C GLU A 296 -22.63 -19.42 6.24
N VAL A 297 -21.93 -19.84 5.19
CA VAL A 297 -21.68 -21.26 4.92
C VAL A 297 -20.32 -21.64 5.51
N PHE A 298 -20.29 -22.63 6.39
CA PHE A 298 -19.04 -23.14 6.96
C PHE A 298 -18.22 -23.85 5.88
N LEU A 299 -16.95 -23.44 5.70
CA LEU A 299 -16.04 -24.01 4.70
C LEU A 299 -14.97 -24.89 5.35
N GLY A 300 -14.58 -24.60 6.59
CA GLY A 300 -13.61 -25.42 7.32
C GLY A 300 -13.08 -24.78 8.60
N ARG A 301 -12.40 -25.59 9.41
CA ARG A 301 -11.70 -25.18 10.63
C ARG A 301 -10.32 -25.82 10.66
N PHE A 302 -9.32 -25.00 11.00
CA PHE A 302 -7.91 -25.33 10.85
C PHE A 302 -7.07 -24.83 12.03
N ILE A 303 -5.83 -25.30 12.09
CA ILE A 303 -4.82 -24.87 13.06
C ILE A 303 -3.58 -24.41 12.29
N TYR A 304 -3.19 -23.15 12.44
CA TYR A 304 -1.90 -22.66 11.97
C TYR A 304 -0.80 -23.13 12.92
N ASN A 305 0.15 -23.91 12.42
CA ASN A 305 1.21 -24.49 13.23
C ASN A 305 2.46 -23.61 13.25
N LYS A 306 2.74 -22.95 14.38
CA LYS A 306 3.90 -22.06 14.51
C LYS A 306 5.27 -22.73 14.34
N THR A 307 5.36 -24.06 14.43
CA THR A 307 6.62 -24.81 14.30
C THR A 307 6.91 -25.28 12.88
N GLU A 308 5.94 -25.18 11.97
CA GLU A 308 6.07 -25.59 10.57
C GLU A 308 6.57 -24.43 9.69
N THR A 309 6.31 -24.50 8.38
CA THR A 309 6.63 -23.43 7.43
C THR A 309 5.84 -22.16 7.74
N THR A 310 6.42 -21.01 7.40
CA THR A 310 5.79 -19.69 7.58
C THR A 310 4.55 -19.48 6.72
N VAL A 311 4.46 -20.21 5.61
CA VAL A 311 3.33 -20.22 4.68
C VAL A 311 2.66 -21.58 4.79
N GLN A 312 1.38 -21.61 5.17
CA GLN A 312 0.61 -22.85 5.33
C GLN A 312 -0.70 -22.75 4.55
N THR A 313 -0.95 -23.75 3.73
CA THR A 313 -2.15 -23.85 2.89
C THR A 313 -3.06 -24.94 3.45
N PHE A 314 -4.35 -24.65 3.48
CA PHE A 314 -5.39 -25.50 4.05
C PHE A 314 -6.48 -25.73 3.01
N GLU A 315 -6.70 -27.00 2.65
CA GLU A 315 -7.82 -27.40 1.79
C GLU A 315 -9.14 -27.27 2.56
N LEU A 316 -10.14 -26.66 1.93
CA LEU A 316 -11.45 -26.48 2.52
C LEU A 316 -12.18 -27.83 2.64
N GLN A 317 -12.89 -28.02 3.76
CA GLN A 317 -13.50 -29.30 4.11
C GLN A 317 -14.87 -29.49 3.45
N HIS A 318 -15.56 -28.40 3.15
CA HIS A 318 -16.92 -28.42 2.59
C HIS A 318 -16.91 -27.76 1.21
N GLU A 319 -17.26 -28.54 0.20
CA GLU A 319 -17.49 -28.02 -1.15
C GLU A 319 -18.79 -27.23 -1.17
N VAL A 320 -18.74 -26.07 -1.83
CA VAL A 320 -19.90 -25.22 -2.09
C VAL A 320 -20.30 -25.33 -3.54
N SER A 321 -21.58 -25.58 -3.80
CA SER A 321 -22.13 -25.67 -5.16
C SER A 321 -22.26 -24.29 -5.82
N GLU A 322 -22.38 -23.23 -5.02
CA GLU A 322 -22.51 -21.87 -5.52
C GLU A 322 -21.21 -21.09 -5.33
N PRO A 323 -20.79 -20.29 -6.34
CA PRO A 323 -19.67 -19.38 -6.19
C PRO A 323 -19.95 -18.36 -5.07
N LEU A 324 -18.90 -18.00 -4.32
CA LEU A 324 -18.94 -17.06 -3.20
C LEU A 324 -18.16 -15.80 -3.57
N LEU A 325 -18.66 -14.65 -3.12
CA LEU A 325 -17.99 -13.36 -3.34
C LEU A 325 -17.20 -12.93 -2.10
N CYS A 326 -17.55 -13.44 -0.93
CA CYS A 326 -17.00 -12.95 0.33
C CYS A 326 -16.68 -14.11 1.27
N VAL A 327 -15.61 -13.93 2.03
CA VAL A 327 -15.11 -14.91 2.98
C VAL A 327 -14.98 -14.23 4.34
N ASN A 328 -15.56 -14.84 5.37
CA ASN A 328 -15.37 -14.44 6.75
C ASN A 328 -14.35 -15.36 7.42
N LEU A 329 -13.17 -14.82 7.73
CA LEU A 329 -12.15 -15.51 8.50
C LEU A 329 -12.35 -15.20 9.98
N LYS A 330 -12.54 -16.25 10.79
CA LYS A 330 -12.69 -16.14 12.25
C LYS A 330 -11.51 -16.77 12.95
N ILE A 331 -10.74 -15.98 13.69
CA ILE A 331 -9.68 -16.46 14.57
C ILE A 331 -10.30 -16.82 15.93
N LEU A 332 -10.04 -18.04 16.39
CA LEU A 332 -10.63 -18.63 17.58
C LEU A 332 -9.63 -18.65 18.76
N SER A 333 -8.34 -18.69 18.46
CA SER A 333 -7.26 -18.60 19.46
C SER A 333 -5.95 -18.14 18.84
N ASN A 334 -4.97 -17.80 19.70
CA ASN A 334 -3.59 -17.50 19.31
C ASN A 334 -2.61 -18.42 20.06
N TRP A 335 -1.31 -18.24 19.82
CA TRP A 335 -0.24 -19.03 20.44
C TRP A 335 0.19 -18.54 21.84
N GLY A 336 -0.68 -17.81 22.55
CA GLY A 336 -0.49 -17.45 23.96
C GLY A 336 -0.15 -15.98 24.23
N HIS A 337 -0.19 -15.11 23.21
CA HIS A 337 0.03 -13.68 23.45
C HIS A 337 -1.16 -13.04 24.18
N PRO A 338 -0.96 -12.37 25.33
CA PRO A 338 -2.06 -12.02 26.24
C PRO A 338 -2.88 -10.80 25.81
N LYS A 339 -2.39 -9.96 24.88
CA LYS A 339 -3.00 -8.66 24.58
C LYS A 339 -3.64 -8.57 23.20
N TYR A 340 -3.10 -9.28 22.23
CA TYR A 340 -3.47 -9.14 20.83
C TYR A 340 -3.03 -10.38 20.03
N THR A 341 -3.60 -10.51 18.84
CA THR A 341 -3.22 -11.46 17.81
C THR A 341 -2.87 -10.69 16.54
N CYS A 342 -1.81 -11.09 15.83
CA CYS A 342 -1.37 -10.42 14.60
C CYS A 342 -1.46 -11.35 13.40
N LEU A 343 -2.16 -10.89 12.35
CA LEU A 343 -2.32 -11.60 11.09
C LEU A 343 -1.51 -10.89 10.01
N TYR A 344 -0.57 -11.60 9.37
CA TYR A 344 0.32 -11.02 8.36
C TYR A 344 -0.27 -11.07 6.96
N ARG A 345 -0.61 -12.27 6.46
CA ARG A 345 -1.22 -12.41 5.14
C ARG A 345 -2.21 -13.58 5.13
N PHE A 346 -3.34 -13.35 4.47
CA PHE A 346 -4.36 -14.36 4.24
C PHE A 346 -4.76 -14.36 2.77
N ARG A 347 -4.81 -15.56 2.18
CA ARG A 347 -5.08 -15.77 0.76
C ARG A 347 -6.25 -16.71 0.60
N VAL A 348 -7.02 -16.50 -0.46
CA VAL A 348 -8.15 -17.37 -0.82
C VAL A 348 -7.95 -17.86 -2.24
N HIS A 349 -8.03 -19.18 -2.40
CA HIS A 349 -7.79 -19.89 -3.65
C HIS A 349 -9.07 -20.59 -4.09
N GLY A 350 -9.25 -20.75 -5.40
CA GLY A 350 -10.42 -21.41 -5.94
C GLY A 350 -10.55 -21.28 -7.44
N VAL A 351 -11.67 -21.76 -7.96
CA VAL A 351 -11.99 -21.73 -9.39
C VAL A 351 -12.96 -20.58 -9.66
N PRO A 352 -12.65 -19.65 -10.57
CA PRO A 352 -13.57 -18.59 -10.94
C PRO A 352 -14.71 -19.17 -11.79
N ASN A 353 -15.89 -18.55 -11.71
CA ASN A 353 -16.96 -18.89 -12.65
C ASN A 353 -16.71 -18.12 -13.96
N ASP A 354 -16.56 -18.82 -15.09
CA ASP A 354 -16.15 -18.27 -16.40
C ASP A 354 -17.20 -17.36 -17.10
N HIS A 355 -18.16 -16.79 -16.35
CA HIS A 355 -19.34 -16.11 -16.90
C HIS A 355 -19.59 -14.68 -16.40
N THR A 356 -18.59 -13.99 -15.85
CA THR A 356 -18.76 -12.58 -15.42
C THR A 356 -17.63 -11.67 -15.81
#